data_AF-A0A496A576-F1
#
_entry.id   AF-A0A496A576-F1
#
_cell.length_a   1.000
_cell.length_b   1.000
_cell.length_c   1.000
_cell.angle_alpha   90.00
_cell.angle_beta   90.00
_cell.angle_gamma   90.00
#
_symmetry.space_group_name_H-M   'P 1'
#
loop_
_entity.id
_entity.type
_entity.pdbx_description
1 polymer ?
#
loop_
_entity_poly.entity_id
_entity_poly.type
_entity_poly.pdbx_seq_one_letter_code
_entity_poly.pdbx_strand_id
1 'polypeptide(L)'
;MKLTYVCIAVLCIAVALTALAADSVVVTEIKDNKNGIYKAVELEEGGKFFHDRDYTITNIPKEFVGLTQVSTSADSPGGQDYRLTFNIDRPAYVYQAWDSRHTRPEERGQDPKGWFTKAYTDTEETLVLDAPHPPVEYFIYKSNEPYPEGTVEILGIDEVIGDPVIMWTIFLEEGVLPVDPAGSLTTTWGEIKSDQ
;
A
#
# COMPACT_ATOMS: atom_id res chain seq x y z
N MET A 1 48.60 -29.03 -46.79
CA MET A 1 48.08 -28.70 -45.45
C MET A 1 47.53 -27.28 -45.51
N LYS A 2 46.20 -27.10 -45.63
CA LYS A 2 45.56 -25.78 -45.57
C LYS A 2 44.44 -25.85 -44.54
N LEU A 3 44.59 -25.02 -43.51
CA LEU A 3 43.74 -24.91 -42.33
C LEU A 3 42.34 -24.41 -42.71
N THR A 4 41.32 -25.12 -42.26
CA THR A 4 39.92 -24.71 -42.35
C THR A 4 39.62 -23.77 -41.18
N TYR A 5 39.23 -22.52 -41.45
CA TYR A 5 38.73 -21.61 -40.42
C TYR A 5 37.21 -21.75 -40.32
N VAL A 6 36.74 -22.35 -39.22
CA VAL A 6 35.34 -22.34 -38.82
C VAL A 6 35.10 -21.02 -38.08
N CYS A 7 34.38 -20.09 -38.70
CA CYS A 7 33.89 -18.89 -38.01
C CYS A 7 32.58 -19.25 -37.30
N ILE A 8 32.62 -19.35 -35.97
CA ILE A 8 31.43 -19.47 -35.13
C ILE A 8 30.87 -18.05 -34.96
N ALA A 9 29.74 -17.77 -35.60
CA ALA A 9 28.97 -16.56 -35.35
C ALA A 9 28.22 -16.72 -34.02
N VAL A 10 28.67 -16.01 -32.98
CA VAL A 10 27.96 -15.90 -31.71
C VAL A 10 26.86 -14.85 -31.90
N LEU A 11 25.62 -15.32 -32.01
CA LEU A 11 24.43 -14.47 -32.02
C LEU A 11 24.07 -14.12 -30.56
N CYS A 12 24.51 -12.96 -30.08
CA CYS A 12 24.04 -12.40 -28.82
C CYS A 12 22.62 -11.85 -29.01
N ILE A 13 21.60 -12.63 -28.63
CA ILE A 13 20.23 -12.14 -28.51
C ILE A 13 20.16 -11.33 -27.22
N ALA A 14 20.20 -10.00 -27.32
CA ALA A 14 19.86 -9.11 -26.23
C ALA A 14 18.34 -9.13 -26.05
N VAL A 15 17.85 -9.86 -25.04
CA VAL A 15 16.46 -9.74 -24.60
C VAL A 15 16.35 -8.43 -23.84
N ALA A 16 15.81 -7.40 -24.48
CA ALA A 16 15.41 -6.19 -23.79
C ALA A 16 14.21 -6.52 -22.91
N LEU A 17 14.47 -6.71 -21.62
CA LEU A 17 13.43 -6.80 -20.60
C LEU A 17 12.87 -5.38 -20.41
N THR A 18 11.85 -5.01 -21.17
CA THR A 18 11.03 -3.86 -20.83
C THR A 18 10.24 -4.22 -19.59
N ALA A 19 10.69 -3.75 -18.42
CA ALA A 19 9.84 -3.67 -17.25
C ALA A 19 8.67 -2.76 -17.63
N LEU A 20 7.49 -3.35 -17.84
CA LEU A 20 6.25 -2.59 -17.83
C LEU A 20 6.15 -2.03 -16.42
N ALA A 21 6.25 -0.70 -16.28
CA ALA A 21 5.83 -0.06 -15.05
C ALA A 21 4.35 -0.44 -14.87
N ALA A 22 4.05 -1.18 -13.80
CA ALA A 22 2.66 -1.43 -13.44
C ALA A 22 2.03 -0.07 -13.14
N ASP A 23 0.84 0.20 -13.70
CA ASP A 23 0.12 1.44 -13.42
C ASP A 23 -0.20 1.48 -11.91
N SER A 24 0.10 2.61 -11.26
CA SER A 24 -0.21 2.78 -9.84
C SER A 24 -1.72 2.86 -9.58
N VAL A 25 -2.14 2.47 -8.38
CA VAL A 25 -3.55 2.54 -7.96
C VAL A 25 -3.97 4.00 -7.89
N VAL A 26 -5.05 4.38 -8.59
CA VAL A 26 -5.53 5.76 -8.57
C VAL A 26 -6.41 5.97 -7.35
N VAL A 27 -6.06 6.95 -6.51
CA VAL A 27 -6.82 7.32 -5.30
C VAL A 27 -7.50 8.66 -5.47
N THR A 28 -8.80 8.72 -5.19
CA THR A 28 -9.63 9.93 -5.31
C THR A 28 -10.58 10.12 -4.12
N GLU A 29 -11.25 11.27 -4.04
CA GLU A 29 -12.27 11.58 -3.02
C GLU A 29 -11.83 11.36 -1.56
N ILE A 30 -10.56 11.64 -1.26
CA ILE A 30 -9.99 11.45 0.08
C ILE A 30 -10.63 12.46 1.05
N LYS A 31 -11.34 11.95 2.06
CA LYS A 31 -12.06 12.73 3.07
C LYS A 31 -12.09 12.00 4.41
N ASP A 32 -12.02 12.75 5.49
CA ASP A 32 -12.26 12.20 6.83
C ASP A 32 -13.50 12.84 7.48
N ASN A 33 -13.85 12.37 8.67
CA ASN A 33 -14.96 12.92 9.46
C ASN A 33 -14.55 14.07 10.40
N LYS A 34 -13.33 14.62 10.27
CA LYS A 34 -12.78 15.66 11.15
C LYS A 34 -12.16 16.85 10.40
N ASN A 35 -12.34 16.90 9.08
CA ASN A 35 -11.86 17.93 8.14
C ASN A 35 -10.33 17.99 7.99
N GLY A 36 -9.64 16.86 8.08
CA GLY A 36 -8.23 16.76 7.70
C GLY A 36 -8.01 16.97 6.20
N ILE A 37 -6.77 17.26 5.84
CA ILE A 37 -6.36 17.52 4.45
C ILE A 37 -5.43 16.41 4.00
N TYR A 38 -5.67 15.91 2.79
CA TYR A 38 -4.94 14.78 2.21
C TYR A 38 -4.57 15.05 0.76
N LYS A 39 -3.52 14.37 0.28
CA LYS A 39 -3.14 14.35 -1.13
C LYS A 39 -2.74 12.94 -1.55
N ALA A 40 -3.18 12.53 -2.74
CA ALA A 40 -2.60 11.39 -3.42
C ALA A 40 -1.30 11.83 -4.11
N VAL A 41 -0.19 11.20 -3.78
CA VAL A 41 1.14 11.46 -4.36
C VAL A 41 1.86 10.13 -4.61
N GLU A 42 2.96 10.18 -5.35
CA GLU A 42 3.84 9.02 -5.50
C GLU A 42 4.71 8.86 -4.24
N LEU A 43 4.87 7.63 -3.77
CA LEU A 43 5.76 7.27 -2.67
C LEU A 43 7.19 7.14 -3.18
N GLU A 44 8.05 8.11 -2.84
CA GLU A 44 9.42 8.19 -3.35
C GLU A 44 10.42 8.61 -2.25
N GLU A 45 11.66 8.11 -2.34
CA GLU A 45 12.76 8.60 -1.52
C GLU A 45 13.06 10.06 -1.87
N GLY A 46 13.22 10.91 -0.85
CA GLY A 46 13.28 12.37 -1.01
C GLY A 46 11.92 13.04 -1.10
N GLY A 47 10.83 12.27 -1.19
CA GLY A 47 9.46 12.76 -1.16
C GLY A 47 9.04 13.28 0.21
N LYS A 48 7.94 14.02 0.25
CA LYS A 48 7.38 14.54 1.51
C LYS A 48 6.66 13.45 2.29
N PHE A 49 6.91 13.36 3.59
CA PHE A 49 6.16 12.47 4.47
C PHE A 49 4.73 12.98 4.70
N PHE A 50 4.61 14.25 5.10
CA PHE A 50 3.33 14.97 5.23
C PHE A 50 3.23 16.04 4.16
N HIS A 51 2.02 16.27 3.62
CA HIS A 51 1.86 17.27 2.57
C HIS A 51 2.08 18.71 3.06
N ASP A 52 1.98 18.94 4.38
CA ASP A 52 2.03 20.25 5.04
C ASP A 52 3.25 20.44 5.98
N ARG A 53 4.23 19.54 5.91
CA ARG A 53 5.54 19.69 6.57
C ARG A 53 6.67 19.45 5.56
N ASP A 54 7.87 19.87 5.94
CA ASP A 54 9.08 19.63 5.15
C ASP A 54 9.83 18.38 5.63
N TYR A 55 9.12 17.42 6.23
CA TYR A 55 9.67 16.13 6.61
C TYR A 55 9.80 15.24 5.38
N THR A 56 10.91 14.53 5.28
CA THR A 56 11.32 13.79 4.09
C THR A 56 11.28 12.30 4.36
N ILE A 57 10.91 11.52 3.36
CA ILE A 57 11.06 10.07 3.39
C ILE A 57 12.47 9.74 2.90
N THR A 58 13.34 9.20 3.76
CA THR A 58 14.76 8.98 3.42
C THR A 58 15.14 7.53 3.17
N ASN A 59 14.25 6.60 3.50
CA ASN A 59 14.44 5.18 3.20
C ASN A 59 13.08 4.54 2.98
N ILE A 60 12.95 3.81 1.87
CA ILE A 60 11.76 3.06 1.48
C ILE A 60 12.21 1.68 0.97
N PRO A 61 11.62 0.58 1.46
CA PRO A 61 11.78 -0.74 0.83
C PRO A 61 11.44 -0.66 -0.66
N LYS A 62 12.27 -1.28 -1.51
CA LYS A 62 12.23 -1.04 -2.97
C LYS A 62 10.90 -1.44 -3.60
N GLU A 63 10.22 -2.41 -3.01
CA GLU A 63 8.89 -2.88 -3.40
C GLU A 63 7.80 -1.82 -3.22
N PHE A 64 8.01 -0.80 -2.38
CA PHE A 64 7.01 0.24 -2.11
C PHE A 64 7.29 1.55 -2.87
N VAL A 65 8.44 1.68 -3.53
CA VAL A 65 8.77 2.86 -4.33
C VAL A 65 7.85 2.93 -5.55
N GLY A 66 7.27 4.11 -5.78
CA GLY A 66 6.33 4.37 -6.88
C GLY A 66 4.87 4.03 -6.56
N LEU A 67 4.59 3.47 -5.38
CA LEU A 67 3.20 3.22 -4.96
C LEU A 67 2.46 4.53 -4.69
N THR A 68 1.14 4.51 -4.79
CA THR A 68 0.32 5.69 -4.49
C THR A 68 0.21 5.87 -2.99
N GLN A 69 0.71 6.99 -2.48
CA GLN A 69 0.62 7.44 -1.11
C GLN A 69 -0.59 8.35 -0.90
N VAL A 70 -1.38 8.09 0.14
CA VAL A 70 -2.30 9.05 0.73
C VAL A 70 -1.52 9.83 1.80
N SER A 71 -0.91 10.94 1.39
CA SER A 71 -0.14 11.82 2.26
C SER A 71 -1.09 12.66 3.13
N THR A 72 -0.86 12.61 4.44
CA THR A 72 -1.70 13.24 5.47
C THR A 72 -1.12 14.58 5.92
N SER A 73 -1.94 15.40 6.60
CA SER A 73 -1.42 16.52 7.40
C SER A 73 -0.75 15.99 8.67
N ALA A 74 0.37 16.61 9.08
CA ALA A 74 1.07 16.20 10.30
C ALA A 74 0.21 16.31 11.57
N ASP A 75 -0.71 17.28 11.62
CA ASP A 75 -1.64 17.47 12.72
C ASP A 75 -3.03 16.87 12.42
N SER A 76 -3.09 15.83 11.58
CA SER A 76 -4.37 15.20 11.26
C SER A 76 -5.05 14.67 12.54
N PRO A 77 -6.35 14.93 12.75
CA PRO A 77 -7.03 14.63 14.01
C PRO A 77 -7.31 13.12 14.20
N GLY A 78 -6.69 12.48 15.19
CA GLY A 78 -6.85 11.04 15.46
C GLY A 78 -7.98 10.66 16.42
N GLY A 79 -7.94 9.43 16.94
CA GLY A 79 -8.87 8.88 17.94
C GLY A 79 -9.84 7.81 17.41
N GLN A 80 -10.50 7.07 18.31
CA GLN A 80 -11.36 5.92 17.96
C GLN A 80 -12.55 6.26 17.04
N ASP A 81 -13.07 7.48 17.12
CA ASP A 81 -14.20 7.95 16.30
C ASP A 81 -13.76 8.41 14.91
N TYR A 82 -12.46 8.51 14.64
CA TYR A 82 -11.92 8.93 13.36
C TYR A 82 -12.27 7.93 12.23
N ARG A 83 -12.61 8.45 11.06
CA ARG A 83 -12.92 7.69 9.84
C ARG A 83 -12.30 8.40 8.66
N LEU A 84 -11.45 7.70 7.90
CA LEU A 84 -10.92 8.14 6.62
C LEU A 84 -11.57 7.33 5.50
N THR A 85 -12.01 8.00 4.44
CA THR A 85 -12.55 7.35 3.25
C THR A 85 -11.89 7.89 1.99
N PHE A 86 -11.70 7.02 1.01
CA PHE A 86 -11.20 7.37 -0.32
C PHE A 86 -11.66 6.32 -1.33
N ASN A 87 -11.67 6.67 -2.61
CA ASN A 87 -12.00 5.74 -3.68
C ASN A 87 -10.72 5.23 -4.38
N ILE A 88 -10.72 3.95 -4.73
CA ILE A 88 -9.67 3.30 -5.53
C ILE A 88 -10.24 2.79 -6.86
N ASP A 89 -9.46 2.86 -7.93
CA ASP A 89 -9.86 2.50 -9.30
C ASP A 89 -9.72 1.01 -9.64
N ARG A 90 -9.11 0.23 -8.76
CA ARG A 90 -8.88 -1.21 -8.91
C ARG A 90 -8.69 -1.85 -7.55
N PRO A 91 -8.77 -3.19 -7.44
CA PRO A 91 -8.48 -3.85 -6.19
C PRO A 91 -7.05 -3.56 -5.72
N ALA A 92 -6.88 -3.30 -4.43
CA ALA A 92 -5.58 -2.88 -3.89
C ALA A 92 -5.37 -3.36 -2.46
N TYR A 93 -4.14 -3.75 -2.15
CA TYR A 93 -3.69 -3.85 -0.77
C TYR A 93 -3.46 -2.46 -0.21
N VAL A 94 -3.90 -2.26 1.03
CA VAL A 94 -3.68 -1.01 1.76
C VAL A 94 -2.57 -1.27 2.77
N TYR A 95 -1.55 -0.43 2.72
CA TYR A 95 -0.47 -0.40 3.69
C TYR A 95 -0.62 0.78 4.63
N GLN A 96 -0.30 0.58 5.90
CA GLN A 96 -0.42 1.59 6.93
C GLN A 96 0.87 1.66 7.72
N ALA A 97 1.45 2.87 7.77
CA ALA A 97 2.70 3.13 8.45
C ALA A 97 2.45 3.56 9.90
N TRP A 98 3.03 2.81 10.82
CA TRP A 98 2.88 2.99 12.25
C TRP A 98 4.15 3.54 12.87
N ASP A 99 4.08 4.73 13.48
CA ASP A 99 5.24 5.36 14.09
C ASP A 99 5.80 4.52 15.24
N SER A 100 7.07 4.15 15.11
CA SER A 100 7.78 3.25 16.03
C SER A 100 7.88 3.75 17.47
N ARG A 101 7.66 5.05 17.71
CA ARG A 101 7.71 5.66 19.04
C ARG A 101 6.48 5.35 19.89
N HIS A 102 5.42 4.82 19.28
CA HIS A 102 4.13 4.60 19.92
C HIS A 102 3.84 3.12 20.16
N THR A 103 3.06 2.83 21.21
CA THR A 103 2.55 1.47 21.48
C THR A 103 1.92 0.88 20.23
N ARG A 104 2.32 -0.35 19.87
CA ARG A 104 1.87 -1.00 18.64
C ARG A 104 0.37 -1.36 18.68
N PRO A 105 -0.30 -1.51 17.52
CA PRO A 105 -1.74 -1.78 17.44
C PRO A 105 -2.21 -3.01 18.22
N GLU A 106 -1.37 -4.04 18.37
CA GLU A 106 -1.67 -5.28 19.08
C GLU A 106 -1.93 -5.06 20.58
N GLU A 107 -1.38 -3.98 21.14
CA GLU A 107 -1.45 -3.63 22.55
C GLU A 107 -2.35 -2.41 22.82
N ARG A 108 -2.96 -1.84 21.78
CA ARG A 108 -3.84 -0.66 21.87
C ARG A 108 -5.33 -1.01 21.97
N GLY A 109 -6.10 -0.07 22.50
CA GLY A 109 -7.56 -0.08 22.39
C GLY A 109 -7.97 0.02 20.91
N GLN A 110 -8.90 -0.84 20.48
CA GLN A 110 -9.46 -0.82 19.13
C GLN A 110 -10.97 -0.90 19.25
N ASP A 111 -11.69 0.00 18.58
CA ASP A 111 -13.15 -0.04 18.47
C ASP A 111 -13.56 0.01 16.99
N PRO A 112 -14.09 -1.10 16.41
CA PRO A 112 -14.40 -2.37 17.05
C PRO A 112 -13.18 -3.16 17.55
N LYS A 113 -13.38 -4.01 18.56
CA LYS A 113 -12.28 -4.80 19.16
C LYS A 113 -11.56 -5.68 18.12
N GLY A 114 -10.29 -5.38 17.93
CA GLY A 114 -9.38 -6.11 17.04
C GLY A 114 -9.61 -5.83 15.56
N TRP A 115 -10.29 -4.73 15.18
CA TRP A 115 -10.55 -4.43 13.77
C TRP A 115 -9.24 -4.36 12.96
N PHE A 116 -8.20 -3.76 13.53
CA PHE A 116 -6.92 -3.59 12.86
C PHE A 116 -6.16 -4.92 12.84
N THR A 117 -5.99 -5.56 14.00
CA THR A 117 -5.19 -6.79 14.11
C THR A 117 -5.81 -8.01 13.42
N LYS A 118 -7.11 -7.97 13.10
CA LYS A 118 -7.76 -9.00 12.27
C LYS A 118 -7.63 -8.72 10.77
N ALA A 119 -7.48 -7.45 10.39
CA ALA A 119 -7.49 -7.01 9.00
C ALA A 119 -6.09 -6.69 8.47
N TYR A 120 -5.09 -6.54 9.33
CA TYR A 120 -3.73 -6.15 8.97
C TYR A 120 -2.69 -7.05 9.63
N THR A 121 -1.59 -7.27 8.93
CA THR A 121 -0.41 -8.02 9.39
C THR A 121 0.84 -7.15 9.25
N ASP A 122 1.71 -7.17 10.26
CA ASP A 122 3.03 -6.53 10.21
C ASP A 122 3.86 -7.17 9.08
N THR A 123 4.43 -6.33 8.21
CA THR A 123 5.28 -6.79 7.10
C THR A 123 6.73 -7.02 7.53
N GLU A 124 7.10 -6.62 8.75
CA GLU A 124 8.47 -6.54 9.26
C GLU A 124 9.34 -5.47 8.54
N GLU A 125 8.79 -4.83 7.50
CA GLU A 125 9.42 -3.73 6.79
C GLU A 125 9.17 -2.39 7.49
N THR A 126 10.08 -1.44 7.24
CA THR A 126 9.97 -0.08 7.77
C THR A 126 10.24 0.96 6.70
N LEU A 127 9.57 2.11 6.81
CA LEU A 127 9.95 3.33 6.11
C LEU A 127 10.48 4.35 7.11
N VAL A 128 11.33 5.28 6.65
CA VAL A 128 11.98 6.27 7.53
C VAL A 128 11.56 7.67 7.16
N LEU A 129 11.01 8.38 8.15
CA LEU A 129 10.87 9.83 8.16
C LEU A 129 12.16 10.44 8.71
N ASP A 130 12.73 11.41 8.02
CA ASP A 130 13.88 12.17 8.47
C ASP A 130 13.84 13.59 7.88
N ALA A 131 14.72 14.47 8.35
CA ALA A 131 15.07 15.78 7.83
C ALA A 131 13.88 16.74 7.55
N PRO A 132 13.76 17.86 8.28
CA PRO A 132 14.59 18.32 9.40
C PRO A 132 14.28 17.62 10.75
N HIS A 133 13.30 16.72 10.78
CA HIS A 133 12.97 15.94 11.97
C HIS A 133 14.04 14.85 12.19
N PRO A 134 14.39 14.46 13.44
CA PRO A 134 15.22 13.29 13.68
C PRO A 134 14.68 12.02 12.98
N PRO A 135 15.55 11.08 12.58
CA PRO A 135 15.10 9.83 11.97
C PRO A 135 14.09 9.10 12.85
N VAL A 136 12.95 8.72 12.28
CA VAL A 136 11.90 7.91 12.90
C VAL A 136 11.49 6.81 11.94
N GLU A 137 11.55 5.57 12.43
CA GLU A 137 11.05 4.41 11.70
C GLU A 137 9.53 4.30 11.84
N TYR A 138 8.89 3.83 10.77
CA TYR A 138 7.48 3.48 10.77
C TYR A 138 7.33 2.02 10.35
N PHE A 139 6.74 1.21 11.23
CA PHE A 139 6.42 -0.19 10.94
C PHE A 139 5.30 -0.26 9.91
N ILE A 140 5.47 -1.09 8.89
CA ILE A 140 4.51 -1.18 7.78
C ILE A 140 3.58 -2.37 8.03
N TYR A 141 2.28 -2.08 8.06
CA TYR A 141 1.23 -3.09 8.17
C TYR A 141 0.47 -3.20 6.85
N LYS A 142 0.30 -4.43 6.34
CA LYS A 142 -0.42 -4.72 5.10
C LYS A 142 -1.82 -5.25 5.40
N SER A 143 -2.84 -4.83 4.67
CA SER A 143 -4.16 -5.45 4.74
C SER A 143 -4.08 -6.93 4.35
N ASN A 144 -4.75 -7.80 5.11
CA ASN A 144 -4.71 -9.25 4.90
C ASN A 144 -5.33 -9.67 3.56
N GLU A 145 -6.29 -8.87 3.08
CA GLU A 145 -6.96 -9.02 1.79
C GLU A 145 -6.91 -7.68 1.04
N PRO A 146 -6.93 -7.69 -0.31
CA PRO A 146 -7.07 -6.46 -1.07
C PRO A 146 -8.51 -5.92 -0.92
N TYR A 147 -8.62 -4.60 -0.80
CA TYR A 147 -9.90 -3.92 -0.92
C TYR A 147 -10.38 -3.99 -2.38
N PRO A 148 -11.68 -4.17 -2.63
CA PRO A 148 -12.22 -4.10 -3.99
C PRO A 148 -12.18 -2.66 -4.52
N GLU A 149 -12.28 -2.51 -5.84
CA GLU A 149 -12.53 -1.21 -6.48
C GLU A 149 -13.72 -0.49 -5.80
N GLY A 150 -13.59 0.82 -5.63
CA GLY A 150 -14.61 1.66 -5.00
C GLY A 150 -14.14 2.27 -3.69
N THR A 151 -15.07 2.48 -2.75
CA THR A 151 -14.80 3.20 -1.50
C THR A 151 -14.13 2.30 -0.47
N VAL A 152 -12.96 2.74 0.00
CA VAL A 152 -12.25 2.20 1.16
C VAL A 152 -12.58 3.05 2.38
N GLU A 153 -12.83 2.40 3.53
CA GLU A 153 -12.93 3.05 4.84
C GLU A 153 -11.84 2.52 5.77
N ILE A 154 -11.10 3.44 6.38
CA ILE A 154 -10.09 3.20 7.41
C ILE A 154 -10.59 3.79 8.72
N LEU A 155 -10.62 2.96 9.76
CA LEU A 155 -11.06 3.36 11.09
C LEU A 155 -9.89 3.93 11.89
N GLY A 156 -10.19 4.75 12.90
CA GLY A 156 -9.22 5.16 13.90
C GLY A 156 -8.86 4.02 14.87
N ILE A 157 -7.68 4.13 15.48
CA ILE A 157 -7.26 3.31 16.62
C ILE A 157 -7.21 4.21 17.85
N ASP A 158 -7.46 3.63 19.02
CA ASP A 158 -7.43 4.38 20.26
C ASP A 158 -6.06 4.96 20.54
N GLU A 159 -6.12 6.10 21.18
CA GLU A 159 -5.01 6.84 21.68
C GLU A 159 -5.23 6.99 23.18
N VAL A 160 -4.23 6.63 23.98
CA VAL A 160 -4.22 7.08 25.37
C VAL A 160 -4.19 8.61 25.32
N ILE A 161 -5.25 9.26 25.83
CA ILE A 161 -5.46 10.72 25.82
C ILE A 161 -4.13 11.52 25.84
N GLY A 162 -3.77 12.16 24.71
CA GLY A 162 -2.65 13.10 24.60
C GLY A 162 -1.46 12.67 23.73
N ASP A 163 -1.60 11.61 22.95
CA ASP A 163 -0.62 11.02 22.05
C ASP A 163 -1.07 11.03 20.57
N PRO A 164 -1.08 12.16 19.85
CA PRO A 164 -1.78 12.35 18.58
C PRO A 164 -1.34 11.33 17.52
N VAL A 165 -1.97 10.16 17.44
CA VAL A 165 -1.52 9.11 16.52
C VAL A 165 -2.68 8.63 15.69
N ILE A 166 -2.65 9.08 14.44
CA ILE A 166 -3.19 8.34 13.31
C ILE A 166 -2.03 7.60 12.67
N MET A 167 -2.35 6.48 12.05
CA MET A 167 -1.72 5.94 10.83
C MET A 167 -1.18 7.10 9.97
N TRP A 168 0.13 7.29 9.97
CA TRP A 168 0.71 8.58 9.56
C TRP A 168 0.86 8.70 8.05
N THR A 169 1.06 7.57 7.38
CA THR A 169 0.95 7.47 5.92
C THR A 169 0.28 6.17 5.54
N ILE A 170 -0.53 6.24 4.48
CA ILE A 170 -1.18 5.09 3.85
C ILE A 170 -0.65 5.01 2.42
N PHE A 171 -0.40 3.82 1.92
CA PHE A 171 -0.02 3.63 0.52
C PHE A 171 -0.60 2.34 -0.07
N LEU A 172 -0.71 2.28 -1.39
CA LEU A 172 -1.50 1.27 -2.07
C LEU A 172 -0.69 0.52 -3.13
N GLU A 173 -0.79 -0.80 -3.11
CA GLU A 173 -0.27 -1.71 -4.12
C GLU A 173 -1.44 -2.39 -4.83
N GLU A 174 -1.35 -2.56 -6.15
CA GLU A 174 -2.36 -3.32 -6.88
C GLU A 174 -2.53 -4.73 -6.30
N GLY A 175 -3.77 -5.11 -6.06
CA GLY A 175 -4.15 -6.43 -5.57
C GLY A 175 -4.82 -7.25 -6.66
N VAL A 176 -4.58 -8.55 -6.65
CA VAL A 176 -5.37 -9.50 -7.43
C VAL A 176 -6.42 -10.10 -6.50
N LEU A 177 -7.70 -9.88 -6.79
CA LEU A 177 -8.77 -10.56 -6.05
C LEU A 177 -8.76 -12.06 -6.38
N PRO A 178 -9.00 -12.95 -5.40
CA PRO A 178 -9.22 -14.36 -5.70
C PRO A 178 -10.41 -14.49 -6.66
N VAL A 179 -10.16 -15.05 -7.84
CA VAL A 179 -11.22 -15.41 -8.79
C VAL A 179 -12.11 -16.45 -8.13
N ASP A 180 -13.41 -16.17 -8.02
CA ASP A 180 -14.40 -17.16 -7.61
C ASP A 180 -14.36 -18.35 -8.60
N PRO A 181 -13.98 -19.57 -8.16
CA PRO A 181 -13.92 -20.73 -9.04
C PRO A 181 -15.30 -21.14 -9.59
N ALA A 182 -16.41 -20.62 -9.06
CA ALA A 182 -17.75 -20.86 -9.60
C ALA A 182 -17.91 -20.39 -11.06
N GLY A 183 -17.10 -19.42 -11.50
CA GLY A 183 -17.05 -18.95 -12.88
C GLY A 183 -15.95 -19.59 -13.74
N SER A 184 -15.26 -20.63 -13.26
CA SER A 184 -14.24 -21.29 -14.08
C SER A 184 -14.88 -21.90 -15.32
N LEU A 185 -14.20 -21.82 -16.48
CA LEU A 185 -14.68 -22.36 -17.76
C LEU A 185 -15.19 -23.81 -17.67
N THR A 186 -14.76 -24.58 -16.67
CA THR A 186 -15.19 -25.96 -16.45
C THR A 186 -16.68 -26.11 -16.09
N THR A 187 -17.31 -25.14 -15.43
CA THR A 187 -18.76 -25.18 -15.13
C THR A 187 -19.59 -24.95 -16.40
N THR A 188 -19.19 -24.00 -17.26
CA THR A 188 -19.86 -23.71 -18.54
C THR A 188 -19.81 -24.89 -19.51
N TRP A 189 -18.72 -25.68 -19.51
CA TRP A 189 -18.65 -26.92 -20.32
C TRP A 189 -19.52 -28.06 -19.78
N GLY A 190 -19.82 -28.07 -18.48
CA GLY A 190 -20.72 -29.05 -17.86
C GLY A 190 -22.17 -28.84 -18.27
N GLU A 191 -22.63 -27.59 -18.27
CA GLU A 191 -24.01 -27.21 -18.65
C GLU A 191 -24.27 -27.40 -20.15
N ILE A 192 -23.30 -27.09 -21.02
CA ILE A 192 -23.43 -27.31 -22.48
C ILE A 192 -23.59 -28.79 -22.83
N LYS A 193 -23.05 -29.71 -22.01
CA LYS A 193 -23.16 -31.16 -22.24
C LYS A 193 -24.40 -31.80 -21.65
N SER A 194 -25.08 -31.17 -20.70
CA SER A 194 -26.34 -31.68 -20.15
C SER A 194 -27.57 -31.32 -21.00
N ASP A 195 -27.42 -30.36 -21.92
CA ASP A 195 -28.49 -29.89 -22.82
C ASP A 195 -28.43 -30.54 -24.23
N GLN A 196 -27.71 -31.67 -24.38
CA GLN A 196 -27.64 -32.49 -25.61
C GLN A 196 -28.21 -33.88 -25.38
#